data_AF-A0A853I9A4-F1
#
_entry.id   AF-A0A853I9A4-F1
#
_cell.length_a   1.000
_cell.length_b   1.000
_cell.length_c   1.000
_cell.angle_alpha   90.00
_cell.angle_beta   90.00
_cell.angle_gamma   90.00
#
_symmetry.space_group_name_H-M   'P 1'
#
loop_
_entity.id
_entity.type
_entity.pdbx_description
1 polymer ?
#
loop_
_entity_poly.entity_id
_entity_poly.type
_entity_poly.pdbx_seq_one_letter_code
_entity_poly.pdbx_strand_id
1 'polypeptide(L)' 'ANQQGILDRELYLLKMHGKYGVRWVEATGDGSYQIEGETNNLLFLPNCVLTREEFVVAIEVVGQVELVFGPPAG' A
#
# COMPACT_ATOMS: atom_id res chain seq x y z
N ALA A 1 -11.11 14.35 -14.61
CA ALA A 1 -9.74 14.35 -14.07
C ALA A 1 -9.85 14.11 -12.56
N ASN A 2 -9.62 12.88 -12.11
CA ASN A 2 -9.46 12.55 -10.70
C ASN A 2 -8.12 11.83 -10.58
N GLN A 3 -7.06 12.59 -10.34
CA GLN A 3 -5.74 12.08 -9.99
C GLN A 3 -5.70 11.81 -8.48
N GLN A 4 -6.58 10.95 -7.97
CA GLN A 4 -6.29 10.23 -6.72
C GLN A 4 -5.38 9.05 -7.10
N GLY A 5 -4.19 9.38 -7.61
CA GLY A 5 -3.17 8.40 -7.93
C GLY A 5 -2.09 8.52 -6.87
N ILE A 6 -1.68 7.40 -6.31
CA ILE A 6 -0.44 7.32 -5.54
C ILE A 6 0.67 7.71 -6.51
N LEU A 7 1.33 8.84 -6.27
CA LEU A 7 2.36 9.40 -7.16
C LEU A 7 3.77 9.09 -6.68
N ASP A 8 3.94 9.08 -5.36
CA ASP A 8 5.21 8.82 -4.68
C ASP A 8 5.09 7.59 -3.79
N ARG A 9 6.25 7.03 -3.39
CA ARG A 9 6.30 5.91 -2.44
C ARG A 9 5.88 6.39 -1.05
N GLU A 10 4.65 6.05 -0.67
CA GLU A 10 4.07 6.47 0.61
C GLU A 10 3.48 5.28 1.37
N LEU A 11 3.19 5.49 2.65
CA LEU A 11 2.65 4.48 3.54
C LEU A 11 1.12 4.62 3.60
N TYR A 12 0.40 3.53 3.36
CA TYR A 12 -1.06 3.52 3.33
C TYR A 12 -1.65 2.44 4.23
N LEU A 13 -2.82 2.73 4.80
CA LEU A 13 -3.70 1.72 5.36
C LEU A 13 -4.56 1.14 4.22
N LEU A 14 -4.34 -0.14 3.92
CA LEU A 14 -5.04 -0.86 2.86
C LEU A 14 -6.02 -1.87 3.47
N LYS A 15 -7.10 -2.13 2.75
CA LYS A 15 -8.06 -3.19 3.07
C LYS A 15 -8.24 -4.13 1.87
N MET A 16 -8.16 -5.42 2.13
CA MET A 16 -8.32 -6.49 1.14
C MET A 16 -9.03 -7.68 1.78
N HIS A 17 -10.10 -8.18 1.15
CA HIS A 17 -10.90 -9.31 1.65
C HIS A 17 -11.29 -9.19 3.14
N GLY A 18 -11.65 -7.98 3.58
CA GLY A 18 -12.05 -7.71 4.97
C GLY A 18 -10.90 -7.65 5.99
N LYS A 19 -9.65 -7.86 5.56
CA LYS A 19 -8.45 -7.68 6.37
C LYS A 19 -7.84 -6.31 6.12
N TYR A 20 -7.12 -5.78 7.11
CA TYR A 20 -6.43 -4.50 7.04
C TYR A 20 -4.91 -4.71 7.15
N GLY A 21 -4.13 -3.89 6.44
CA GLY A 21 -2.68 -3.92 6.51
C GLY A 21 -2.08 -2.57 6.15
N VAL A 22 -1.03 -2.17 6.89
CA VAL A 22 -0.25 -0.98 6.57
C VAL A 22 0.88 -1.38 5.61
N ARG A 23 0.96 -0.71 4.45
CA ARG A 23 1.88 -1.06 3.35
C ARG A 23 2.46 0.18 2.69
N TRP A 24 3.73 0.10 2.30
CA TRP A 24 4.32 1.01 1.34
C TRP A 24 3.70 0.73 -0.03
N VAL A 25 3.30 1.78 -0.73
CA VAL A 25 2.77 1.68 -2.09
C VAL A 25 3.49 2.70 -2.97
N GLU A 26 3.95 2.26 -4.12
CA GLU A 26 4.68 3.07 -5.09
C GLU A 26 4.13 2.82 -6.49
N ALA A 27 3.89 3.88 -7.27
CA ALA A 27 3.56 3.74 -8.68
C ALA A 27 4.84 3.47 -9.50
N THR A 28 4.81 2.44 -10.33
CA THR A 28 5.92 2.10 -11.21
C THR A 28 5.80 2.85 -12.54
N GLY A 29 6.91 2.96 -13.29
CA GLY A 29 6.95 3.73 -14.55
C GLY A 29 6.04 3.20 -15.66
N ASP A 30 5.57 1.96 -15.56
CA ASP A 30 4.60 1.33 -16.45
C ASP A 30 3.13 1.51 -16.01
N GLY A 31 2.89 2.22 -14.90
CA GLY A 31 1.55 2.49 -14.36
C GLY A 31 0.98 1.38 -13.46
N SER A 32 1.79 0.39 -13.10
CA SER A 32 1.48 -0.60 -12.05
C SER A 32 1.75 -0.01 -10.64
N TYR A 33 1.43 -0.78 -9.60
CA TYR A 33 1.69 -0.44 -8.21
C TYR A 33 2.52 -1.52 -7.53
N GLN A 34 3.67 -1.15 -6.98
CA GLN A 34 4.46 -1.99 -6.10
C GLN A 34 3.96 -1.83 -4.67
N ILE A 35 3.65 -2.94 -3.99
CA ILE A 35 3.12 -2.98 -2.62
C ILE A 35 4.08 -3.79 -1.74
N GLU A 36 4.54 -3.17 -0.65
CA GLU A 36 5.53 -3.77 0.25
C GLU A 36 5.19 -3.56 1.73
N GLY A 37 5.63 -4.46 2.61
CA GLY A 37 5.79 -4.16 4.04
C GLY A 37 7.19 -4.46 4.54
N GLU A 38 7.52 -3.92 5.71
CA GLU A 38 8.83 -4.13 6.36
C GLU A 38 9.14 -5.61 6.59
N THR A 39 8.12 -6.38 6.97
CA THR A 39 8.14 -7.84 6.91
C THR A 39 7.16 -8.29 5.85
N ASN A 40 7.57 -9.29 5.04
CA ASN A 40 6.71 -9.94 4.06
C ASN A 40 5.58 -10.68 4.79
N ASN A 41 4.53 -9.94 5.15
CA ASN A 41 3.42 -10.45 5.94
C ASN A 41 2.48 -11.23 5.02
N LEU A 42 2.74 -12.54 4.97
CA LEU A 42 2.01 -13.53 4.16
C LEU A 42 0.54 -13.71 4.56
N LEU A 43 0.12 -13.22 5.74
CA LEU A 43 -1.27 -13.38 6.24
C LEU A 43 -2.24 -12.33 5.70
N PHE A 44 -1.71 -11.21 5.20
CA PHE A 44 -2.47 -10.15 4.55
C PHE A 44 -2.25 -10.16 3.04
N LEU A 45 -1.05 -9.81 2.59
CA LEU A 45 -0.69 -9.71 1.17
C LEU A 45 0.85 -9.80 1.08
N PRO A 46 1.44 -10.80 0.41
CA PRO A 46 2.88 -10.80 0.20
C PRO A 46 3.32 -9.56 -0.59
N ASN A 47 4.58 -9.14 -0.47
CA ASN A 47 5.09 -8.07 -1.32
C ASN A 47 4.87 -8.44 -2.79
N CYS A 48 4.28 -7.54 -3.56
CA CYS A 48 3.83 -7.84 -4.92
C CYS A 48 3.83 -6.57 -5.80
N VAL A 49 3.67 -6.79 -7.10
CA VAL A 49 3.36 -5.75 -8.07
C VAL A 49 2.00 -6.07 -8.66
N LEU A 50 1.10 -5.10 -8.65
CA LEU A 50 -0.24 -5.21 -9.22
C LEU A 50 -0.37 -4.23 -10.38
N THR A 51 -0.99 -4.67 -11.47
CA THR A 51 -1.48 -3.73 -12.48
C THR A 51 -2.48 -2.77 -11.85
N ARG A 52 -2.72 -1.63 -12.50
CA ARG A 52 -3.73 -0.66 -12.05
C ARG A 52 -5.11 -1.30 -11.87
N GLU A 53 -5.49 -2.21 -12.77
CA GLU A 53 -6.79 -2.88 -12.73
C GLU A 53 -6.90 -3.82 -11.54
N GLU A 54 -5.87 -4.65 -11.30
CA GLU A 54 -5.80 -5.52 -10.13
C GLU A 54 -5.82 -4.73 -8.83
N PHE A 55 -5.09 -3.61 -8.77
CA PHE A 55 -5.05 -2.74 -7.59
C PHE A 55 -6.43 -2.20 -7.26
N VAL A 56 -7.12 -1.59 -8.24
CA VAL A 56 -8.44 -0.96 -8.02
C VAL A 56 -9.52 -1.99 -7.68
N VAL A 57 -9.40 -3.22 -8.17
CA VAL A 57 -10.36 -4.29 -7.90
C VAL A 57 -10.13 -4.95 -6.54
N ALA A 58 -8.87 -5.22 -6.18
CA ALA A 58 -8.53 -6.00 -4.99
C ALA A 58 -8.32 -5.15 -3.74
N ILE A 59 -7.86 -3.90 -3.90
CA ILE A 59 -7.39 -3.06 -2.80
C ILE A 59 -8.31 -1.86 -2.59
N GLU A 60 -8.80 -1.72 -1.38
CA GLU A 60 -9.43 -0.49 -0.89
C GLU A 60 -8.37 0.33 -0.13
N VAL A 61 -8.06 1.53 -0.63
CA VAL A 61 -7.20 2.49 0.10
C VAL A 61 -8.06 3.18 1.16
N VAL A 62 -7.81 2.84 2.43
CA VAL A 62 -8.56 3.39 3.56
C VAL A 62 -8.07 4.80 3.90
N GLY A 63 -6.75 5.01 3.81
CA GLY A 63 -6.14 6.32 4.04
C GLY A 63 -4.61 6.28 3.97
N GLN A 64 -4.01 7.47 3.85
CA GLN A 64 -2.57 7.69 3.90
C GLN A 64 -2.09 7.78 5.36
N VAL A 65 -0.91 7.24 5.65
CA VAL A 65 -0.28 7.31 6.96
C VAL A 65 0.71 8.47 6.97
N GLU A 66 0.39 9.51 7.74
CA GLU A 66 1.23 10.71 7.88
C GLU A 66 2.36 10.55 8.90
N LEU A 67 2.16 9.73 9.93
CA LEU A 67 3.07 9.66 11.07
C LEU A 67 2.99 8.30 11.77
N VAL A 68 4.17 7.71 12.04
CA VAL A 68 4.32 6.50 12.83
C VAL A 68 5.13 6.85 14.08
N PHE A 69 4.60 6.54 15.26
CA PHE A 69 5.32 6.68 16.52
C PHE A 69 5.83 5.32 16.97
N GLY A 70 7.13 5.23 17.27
CA GLY A 70 7.76 4.06 17.87
C GLY A 70 8.13 4.32 19.34
N PRO A 71 8.52 3.27 20.11
CA PRO A 71 9.15 3.49 21.40
C PRO A 71 10.37 4.41 21.24
N PRO A 72 10.75 5.20 22.26
CA PRO A 72 11.97 6.01 22.21
C PRO A 72 13.13 5.10 21.80
N ALA A 73 13.93 5.56 20.82
CA ALA A 73 15.17 4.88 20.48
C ALA A 73 15.99 4.75 21.76
N GLY A 74 16.20 3.51 22.20
CA GLY A 74 17.03 3.18 23.36
C GLY A 74 18.49 3.52 23.12
#